data_AF-A0A7R9DUN2-F1
#
_entry.id   AF-A0A7R9DUN2-F1
#
_cell.length_a   1.000
_cell.length_b   1.000
_cell.length_c   1.000
_cell.angle_alpha   90.00
_cell.angle_beta   90.00
_cell.angle_gamma   90.00
#
_symmetry.space_group_name_H-M   'P 1'
#
loop_
_entity.id
_entity.type
_entity.pdbx_description
1 polymer ?
#
loop_
_entity_poly.entity_id
_entity_poly.type
_entity_poly.pdbx_seq_one_letter_code
_entity_poly.pdbx_strand_id
1 'polypeptide(L)'
;MMEGSGSLEHQLEATKQKAIQVRARRSDLKRIEELGATLEEHLILDNRYTEHSTVGLAQQWDQLDQLGMRMQHNLEQQIQARNQSGVSEDALKEFSMMFKHFDKDKSGRLNQQEFKSCLRALGYDLPMVEEGQPDPEFEAILGENNQDLGVRLY
;
A
#
# COMPACT_ATOMS: atom_id res chain seq x y z
N MET A 1 -14.83 0.13 -5.60
CA MET A 1 -13.38 0.13 -5.38
C MET A 1 -12.75 0.20 -6.76
N MET A 2 -12.02 1.27 -7.10
CA MET A 2 -11.39 1.35 -8.42
C MET A 2 -10.25 0.34 -8.47
N GLU A 3 -10.43 -0.72 -9.23
CA GLU A 3 -9.35 -1.62 -9.63
C GLU A 3 -8.38 -0.78 -10.48
N GLY A 4 -7.27 -0.35 -9.87
CA GLY A 4 -6.16 0.21 -10.62
C GLY A 4 -5.63 -0.86 -11.55
N SER A 5 -5.97 -0.79 -12.83
CA SER A 5 -5.52 -1.75 -13.84
C SER A 5 -4.00 -1.64 -14.01
N GLY A 6 -3.25 -2.61 -13.50
CA GLY A 6 -1.79 -2.70 -13.63
C GLY A 6 -1.08 -3.02 -12.31
N SER A 7 0.11 -3.60 -12.39
CA SER A 7 0.90 -3.93 -11.19
C SER A 7 1.30 -2.66 -10.42
N LEU A 8 1.60 -2.79 -9.11
CA LEU A 8 2.02 -1.66 -8.27
C LEU A 8 3.24 -0.92 -8.86
N GLU A 9 4.14 -1.64 -9.52
CA GLU A 9 5.30 -1.08 -10.23
C GLU A 9 4.88 -0.22 -11.42
N HIS A 10 3.91 -0.68 -12.22
CA HIS A 10 3.37 0.11 -13.33
C HIS A 10 2.68 1.37 -12.83
N GLN A 11 1.94 1.27 -11.72
CA GLN A 11 1.29 2.42 -11.10
C GLN A 11 2.31 3.42 -10.53
N LEU A 12 3.39 2.92 -9.93
CA LEU A 12 4.48 3.76 -9.42
C LEU A 12 5.17 4.51 -10.55
N GLU A 13 5.51 3.80 -11.63
CA GLU A 13 6.15 4.42 -12.80
C GLU A 13 5.24 5.46 -13.45
N ALA A 14 3.96 5.15 -13.66
CA ALA A 14 3.00 6.10 -14.20
C ALA A 14 2.87 7.36 -13.32
N THR A 15 2.91 7.19 -11.99
CA THR A 15 2.85 8.31 -11.03
C THR A 15 4.14 9.14 -11.08
N LYS A 16 5.31 8.51 -11.20
CA LYS A 16 6.60 9.19 -11.38
C LYS A 16 6.61 10.02 -12.66
N GLN A 17 6.14 9.44 -13.78
CA GLN A 17 6.03 10.15 -15.06
C GLN A 17 5.11 11.36 -14.97
N LYS A 18 3.92 11.22 -14.37
CA LYS A 18 3.02 12.36 -14.16
C LYS A 18 3.67 13.45 -13.29
N ALA A 19 4.39 13.08 -12.23
CA ALA A 19 5.07 14.06 -11.38
C ALA A 19 6.17 14.83 -12.14
N ILE A 20 6.91 14.16 -13.03
CA ILE A 20 7.88 14.82 -13.91
C ILE A 20 7.17 15.83 -14.83
N GLN A 21 6.05 15.43 -15.46
CA GLN A 21 5.28 16.32 -16.34
C GLN A 21 4.73 17.54 -15.60
N VAL A 22 4.23 17.36 -14.36
CA VAL A 22 3.81 18.46 -13.50
C VAL A 22 5.01 19.38 -13.26
N ARG A 23 6.12 18.87 -12.74
CA ARG A 23 7.32 19.69 -12.45
C ARG A 23 7.87 20.43 -13.67
N ALA A 24 7.84 19.81 -14.85
CA ALA A 24 8.28 20.44 -16.09
C ALA A 24 7.47 21.70 -16.44
N ARG A 25 6.18 21.74 -16.09
CA ARG A 25 5.30 22.89 -16.30
C ARG A 25 5.41 23.97 -15.22
N ARG A 26 6.32 23.85 -14.25
CA ARG A 26 6.55 24.88 -13.22
C ARG A 26 6.96 26.23 -13.82
N SER A 27 7.58 26.22 -15.00
CA SER A 27 7.90 27.45 -15.76
C SER A 27 6.64 28.25 -16.14
N ASP A 28 5.53 27.57 -16.43
CA ASP A 28 4.29 28.22 -16.80
C ASP A 28 3.67 28.94 -15.60
N LEU A 29 3.71 28.32 -14.42
CA LEU A 29 3.29 28.95 -13.17
C LEU A 29 4.14 30.19 -12.87
N LYS A 30 5.46 30.10 -13.04
CA LYS A 30 6.36 31.25 -12.83
C LYS A 30 6.01 32.42 -13.75
N ARG A 31 5.69 32.15 -15.02
CA ARG A 31 5.26 33.18 -15.96
C ARG A 31 3.95 33.85 -15.52
N ILE A 32 3.02 33.09 -14.94
CA ILE A 32 1.76 33.63 -14.40
C ILE A 32 2.05 34.53 -13.19
N GLU A 33 2.95 34.12 -12.29
CA GLU A 33 3.37 34.93 -11.14
C GLU A 33 4.03 36.25 -11.58
N GLU A 34 4.91 36.22 -12.58
CA GLU A 34 5.55 37.41 -13.16
C GLU A 34 4.54 38.38 -13.79
N LEU A 35 3.57 37.85 -14.56
CA LEU A 35 2.47 38.67 -15.11
C LEU A 35 1.60 39.25 -14.00
N GLY A 36 1.34 38.47 -12.94
CA GLY A 36 0.64 38.92 -11.75
C GLY A 36 1.32 40.12 -11.09
N ALA A 37 2.64 40.03 -10.87
CA ALA A 37 3.43 41.11 -10.31
C ALA A 37 3.38 42.38 -11.19
N THR A 38 3.44 42.23 -12.52
CA THR A 38 3.33 43.37 -13.44
C THR A 38 1.95 44.05 -13.34
N LEU A 39 0.87 43.29 -13.19
CA LEU A 39 -0.47 43.84 -13.01
C LEU A 39 -0.58 44.59 -11.67
N GLU A 40 -0.03 44.03 -10.59
CA GLU A 40 0.01 44.66 -9.27
C GLU A 40 0.81 45.97 -9.28
N GLU A 41 1.95 46.02 -9.97
CA GLU A 41 2.75 47.25 -10.15
C GLU A 41 1.95 48.36 -10.86
N HIS A 42 1.05 47.99 -11.76
CA HIS A 42 0.15 48.93 -12.45
C HIS A 42 -1.16 49.17 -11.68
N LEU A 43 -1.29 48.68 -10.45
CA LEU A 43 -2.49 48.76 -9.61
C LEU A 43 -3.74 48.13 -10.23
N ILE A 44 -3.55 47.15 -11.13
CA ILE A 44 -4.62 46.35 -11.74
C ILE A 44 -4.86 45.13 -10.86
N LEU A 45 -5.79 45.25 -9.92
CA LEU A 45 -6.08 44.20 -8.93
C LEU A 45 -7.25 43.28 -9.33
N ASP A 46 -8.08 43.70 -10.28
CA ASP A 46 -9.23 42.95 -10.76
C ASP A 46 -9.08 42.60 -12.24
N ASN A 47 -9.02 41.30 -12.53
CA ASN A 47 -8.95 40.78 -13.88
C ASN A 47 -10.25 40.06 -14.24
N ARG A 48 -11.22 40.79 -14.79
CA ARG A 48 -12.53 40.27 -15.23
C ARG A 48 -12.50 39.09 -16.22
N TYR A 49 -11.34 38.76 -16.77
CA TYR A 49 -11.18 37.64 -17.72
C TYR A 49 -10.81 36.32 -17.02
N THR A 50 -10.53 36.32 -15.72
CA THR A 50 -10.22 35.13 -14.94
C THR A 50 -10.63 35.28 -13.48
N GLU A 51 -11.23 34.25 -12.90
CA GLU A 51 -11.53 34.19 -11.47
C GLU A 51 -10.35 33.62 -10.65
N HIS A 52 -9.31 33.12 -11.33
CA HIS A 52 -8.14 32.54 -10.68
C HIS A 52 -7.11 33.61 -10.31
N SER A 53 -6.71 33.63 -9.04
CA SER A 53 -5.58 34.42 -8.55
C SER A 53 -4.26 33.68 -8.74
N THR A 54 -3.18 34.44 -8.93
CA THR A 54 -1.80 33.93 -9.05
C THR A 54 -1.41 33.11 -7.81
N VAL A 55 -1.73 33.62 -6.62
CA VAL A 55 -1.54 32.95 -5.33
C VAL A 55 -2.35 31.65 -5.24
N GLY A 56 -3.61 31.67 -5.69
CA GLY A 56 -4.47 30.49 -5.68
C GLY A 56 -3.94 29.37 -6.59
N LEU A 57 -3.45 29.73 -7.78
CA LEU A 57 -2.83 28.78 -8.70
C LEU A 57 -1.53 28.21 -8.12
N ALA A 58 -0.70 29.02 -7.46
CA ALA A 58 0.51 28.55 -6.79
C ALA A 58 0.20 27.55 -5.66
N GLN A 59 -0.81 27.84 -4.84
CA GLN A 59 -1.25 26.93 -3.78
C GLN A 59 -1.78 25.60 -4.34
N GLN A 60 -2.62 25.65 -5.38
CA GLN A 60 -3.14 24.43 -6.04
C GLN A 60 -2.01 23.60 -6.65
N TRP A 61 -0.99 24.26 -7.19
CA TRP A 61 0.19 23.60 -7.72
C TRP A 61 0.96 22.83 -6.65
N ASP A 62 1.24 23.47 -5.52
CA ASP A 62 1.98 22.83 -4.43
C ASP A 62 1.18 21.65 -3.83
N GLN A 63 -0.15 21.78 -3.76
CA GLN A 63 -1.03 20.65 -3.40
C GLN A 63 -0.91 19.48 -4.37
N LEU A 64 -0.82 19.74 -5.67
CA LEU A 64 -0.66 18.71 -6.70
C LEU A 64 0.70 18.00 -6.58
N ASP A 65 1.79 18.73 -6.36
CA ASP A 65 3.13 18.13 -6.18
C ASP A 65 3.18 17.29 -4.88
N GLN A 66 2.60 17.77 -3.78
CA GLN A 66 2.48 17.00 -2.54
C GLN A 66 1.62 15.74 -2.69
N LEU A 67 0.52 15.81 -3.46
CA LEU A 67 -0.28 14.63 -3.77
C LEU A 67 0.55 13.60 -4.54
N GLY A 68 1.31 14.03 -5.54
CA GLY A 68 2.20 13.16 -6.31
C GLY A 68 3.24 12.46 -5.42
N MET A 69 3.88 13.20 -4.49
CA MET A 69 4.83 12.61 -3.54
C MET A 69 4.19 11.58 -2.62
N ARG A 70 3.01 11.88 -2.05
CA ARG A 70 2.30 10.95 -1.16
C ARG A 70 1.89 9.67 -1.88
N MET A 71 1.41 9.78 -3.12
CA MET A 71 1.05 8.62 -3.93
C MET A 71 2.26 7.72 -4.24
N GLN A 72 3.39 8.29 -4.64
CA GLN A 72 4.62 7.54 -4.88
C GLN A 72 5.08 6.81 -3.61
N HIS A 73 5.13 7.52 -2.49
CA HIS A 73 5.54 6.94 -1.22
C HIS A 73 4.64 5.80 -0.77
N ASN A 74 3.32 5.96 -0.92
CA ASN A 74 2.37 4.91 -0.57
C ASN A 74 2.54 3.65 -1.43
N LEU A 75 2.77 3.82 -2.74
CA LEU A 75 3.03 2.69 -3.65
C LEU A 75 4.36 1.99 -3.32
N GLU A 76 5.41 2.75 -3.01
CA GLU A 76 6.71 2.21 -2.61
C GLU A 76 6.60 1.38 -1.32
N GLN A 77 5.87 1.87 -0.32
CA GLN A 77 5.60 1.11 0.90
C GLN A 77 4.81 -0.18 0.62
N GLN A 78 3.79 -0.14 -0.24
CA GLN A 78 3.02 -1.33 -0.60
C GLN A 78 3.88 -2.38 -1.32
N ILE A 79 4.74 -1.95 -2.27
CA ILE A 79 5.69 -2.84 -2.96
C ILE A 79 6.67 -3.44 -1.95
N GLN A 80 7.20 -2.63 -1.04
CA GLN A 80 8.12 -3.10 -0.01
C GLN A 80 7.47 -4.12 0.91
N ALA A 81 6.25 -3.86 1.40
CA ALA A 81 5.51 -4.80 2.24
C ALA A 81 5.22 -6.13 1.52
N ARG A 82 4.87 -6.06 0.22
CA ARG A 82 4.68 -7.25 -0.61
C ARG A 82 5.98 -8.03 -0.83
N ASN A 83 7.11 -7.34 -0.99
CA ASN A 83 8.40 -7.99 -1.18
C ASN A 83 8.98 -8.55 0.14
N GLN A 84 8.67 -7.92 1.27
CA GLN A 84 9.10 -8.36 2.61
C GLN A 84 8.29 -9.53 3.15
N SER A 85 7.03 -9.69 2.74
CA SER A 85 6.25 -10.87 3.15
C SER A 85 6.84 -12.17 2.61
N GLY A 86 7.68 -12.14 1.56
CA GLY A 86 8.32 -13.31 0.97
C GLY A 86 7.35 -14.32 0.33
N VAL A 87 6.04 -14.02 0.35
CA VAL A 87 4.95 -14.88 -0.10
C VAL A 87 4.36 -14.28 -1.38
N SER A 88 4.31 -15.09 -2.44
CA SER A 88 3.70 -14.67 -3.71
C SER A 88 2.20 -14.42 -3.54
N GLU A 89 1.61 -13.58 -4.40
CA GLU A 89 0.17 -13.30 -4.35
C GLU A 89 -0.68 -14.58 -4.54
N ASP A 90 -0.19 -15.52 -5.34
CA ASP A 90 -0.82 -16.82 -5.53
C ASP A 90 -0.75 -17.69 -4.28
N ALA A 91 0.40 -17.72 -3.58
CA ALA A 91 0.52 -18.41 -2.30
C ALA A 91 -0.38 -17.76 -1.24
N LEU A 92 -0.50 -16.43 -1.22
CA LEU A 92 -1.37 -15.71 -0.29
C LEU A 92 -2.86 -15.97 -0.56
N LYS A 93 -3.24 -16.11 -1.84
CA LYS A 93 -4.57 -16.55 -2.26
C LYS A 93 -4.82 -18.00 -1.86
N GLU A 94 -3.86 -18.89 -2.06
CA GLU A 94 -3.95 -20.30 -1.66
C GLU A 94 -4.12 -20.43 -0.13
N PHE A 95 -3.31 -19.71 0.66
CA PHE A 95 -3.47 -19.63 2.11
C PHE A 95 -4.85 -19.11 2.50
N SER A 96 -5.35 -18.07 1.84
CA SER A 96 -6.68 -17.51 2.12
C SER A 96 -7.81 -18.48 1.77
N MET A 97 -7.68 -19.24 0.68
CA MET A 97 -8.66 -20.26 0.27
C MET A 97 -8.66 -21.44 1.24
N MET A 98 -7.48 -21.96 1.60
CA MET A 98 -7.36 -23.05 2.56
C MET A 98 -7.87 -22.64 3.94
N PHE A 99 -7.53 -21.43 4.41
CA PHE A 99 -8.04 -20.91 5.67
C PHE A 99 -9.57 -20.89 5.70
N LYS A 100 -10.22 -20.35 4.66
CA LYS A 100 -11.69 -20.33 4.56
C LYS A 100 -12.32 -21.72 4.43
N HIS A 101 -11.60 -22.69 3.86
CA HIS A 101 -12.08 -24.06 3.73
C HIS A 101 -12.14 -24.77 5.10
N PHE A 102 -11.14 -24.52 5.95
CA PHE A 102 -11.03 -25.14 7.27
C PHE A 102 -11.73 -24.36 8.39
N ASP A 103 -11.94 -23.04 8.25
CA ASP A 103 -12.72 -22.19 9.15
C ASP A 103 -14.23 -22.43 8.95
N LYS A 104 -14.71 -23.59 9.38
CA LYS A 104 -16.10 -24.04 9.14
C LYS A 104 -17.14 -23.19 9.88
N ASP A 105 -16.77 -22.64 11.04
CA ASP A 105 -17.62 -21.80 11.86
C ASP A 105 -17.56 -20.31 11.47
N LYS A 106 -16.66 -19.94 10.55
CA LYS A 106 -16.41 -18.57 10.10
C LYS A 106 -16.03 -17.65 11.27
N SER A 107 -15.39 -18.20 12.29
CA SER A 107 -14.92 -17.45 13.45
C SER A 107 -13.76 -16.52 13.09
N GLY A 108 -13.14 -16.71 11.92
CA GLY A 108 -11.90 -16.04 11.54
C GLY A 108 -10.69 -16.58 12.28
N ARG A 109 -10.82 -17.76 12.91
CA ARG A 109 -9.76 -18.44 13.66
C ARG A 109 -9.83 -19.93 13.33
N LEU A 110 -8.68 -20.59 13.23
CA LEU A 110 -8.62 -22.05 13.15
C LEU A 110 -8.28 -22.59 14.54
N ASN A 111 -9.07 -23.53 15.03
CA ASN A 111 -8.70 -24.28 16.22
C ASN A 111 -7.52 -25.22 15.91
N GLN A 112 -6.96 -25.85 16.95
CA GLN A 112 -5.75 -26.67 16.81
C GLN A 112 -5.90 -27.79 15.77
N GLN A 113 -7.07 -28.42 15.70
CA GLN A 113 -7.37 -29.53 14.78
C GLN A 113 -7.58 -29.03 13.34
N GLU A 114 -8.25 -27.90 13.16
CA GLU A 114 -8.44 -27.24 11.88
C GLU A 114 -7.12 -26.71 11.32
N PHE A 115 -6.27 -26.14 12.16
CA PHE A 115 -4.95 -25.63 11.77
C PHE A 115 -4.02 -26.77 11.34
N LYS A 116 -3.97 -27.89 12.08
CA LYS A 116 -3.27 -29.12 11.65
C LYS A 116 -3.75 -29.61 10.29
N SER A 117 -5.07 -29.65 10.10
CA SER A 117 -5.67 -30.12 8.84
C SER A 117 -5.33 -29.18 7.67
N CYS A 118 -5.34 -27.87 7.92
CA CYS A 118 -4.95 -26.84 6.96
C CYS A 118 -3.47 -26.97 6.54
N LEU A 119 -2.55 -27.16 7.49
CA LEU A 119 -1.13 -27.35 7.21
C LEU A 119 -0.86 -28.60 6.37
N ARG A 120 -1.52 -29.73 6.68
CA ARG A 120 -1.43 -30.95 5.85
C ARG A 120 -1.96 -30.74 4.44
N ALA A 121 -3.08 -30.03 4.29
CA ALA A 121 -3.65 -29.71 2.97
C ALA A 121 -2.74 -28.80 2.14
N LEU A 122 -1.97 -27.93 2.78
CA LEU A 122 -0.92 -27.10 2.17
C LEU A 122 0.39 -27.86 1.91
N GLY A 123 0.45 -29.16 2.24
CA GLY A 123 1.59 -30.03 1.94
C GLY A 123 2.64 -30.15 3.04
N TYR A 124 2.38 -29.65 4.25
CA TYR A 124 3.27 -29.92 5.40
C TYR A 124 3.07 -31.36 5.88
N ASP A 125 4.16 -32.13 5.91
CA ASP A 125 4.17 -33.53 6.33
C ASP A 125 4.18 -33.63 7.87
N LEU A 126 3.02 -33.40 8.47
CA LEU A 126 2.84 -33.56 9.92
C LEU A 126 2.53 -35.03 10.24
N PRO A 127 3.27 -35.67 11.17
CA PRO A 127 3.07 -37.07 11.52
C PRO A 127 1.62 -37.34 11.96
N MET A 128 1.11 -38.52 11.63
CA MET A 128 -0.18 -38.97 12.17
C MET A 128 0.00 -39.42 13.62
N VAL A 129 -0.29 -38.51 14.54
CA VAL A 129 -0.47 -38.79 15.97
C VAL A 129 -1.94 -39.08 16.26
N GLU A 130 -2.18 -40.01 17.19
CA GLU A 130 -3.53 -40.34 17.67
C GLU A 130 -4.23 -39.12 18.29
N GLU A 131 -5.56 -39.05 18.16
CA GLU A 131 -6.36 -37.97 18.75
C GLU A 131 -6.13 -37.89 20.27
N GLY A 132 -5.58 -36.75 20.72
CA GLY A 132 -5.27 -36.49 22.12
C GLY A 132 -3.82 -36.68 22.53
N GLN A 133 -2.94 -37.17 21.64
CA GLN A 133 -1.50 -37.22 21.91
C GLN A 133 -0.79 -35.91 21.54
N PRO A 134 0.21 -35.47 22.33
CA PRO A 134 1.03 -34.31 22.02
C PRO A 134 1.81 -34.57 20.73
N ASP A 135 1.89 -33.54 19.89
CA ASP A 135 2.55 -33.57 18.59
C ASP A 135 3.77 -32.65 18.68
N PRO A 136 4.96 -33.19 18.97
CA PRO A 136 6.12 -32.36 19.29
C PRO A 136 6.53 -31.43 18.15
N GLU A 137 6.30 -31.86 16.90
CA GLU A 137 6.65 -31.10 15.71
C GLU A 137 5.64 -29.98 15.46
N PHE A 138 4.35 -30.25 15.61
CA PHE A 138 3.33 -29.22 15.57
C PHE A 138 3.42 -28.24 16.76
N GLU A 139 3.77 -28.73 17.95
CA GLU A 139 4.02 -27.90 19.13
C GLU A 139 5.28 -27.04 18.97
N ALA A 140 6.32 -27.55 18.30
CA ALA A 140 7.50 -26.75 17.94
C ALA A 140 7.12 -25.63 16.96
N ILE A 141 6.29 -25.89 15.94
CA ILE A 141 5.78 -24.86 15.03
C ILE A 141 4.99 -23.79 15.80
N LEU A 142 4.19 -24.18 16.78
CA LEU A 142 3.45 -23.23 17.64
C LEU A 142 4.38 -22.51 18.64
N GLY A 143 5.43 -23.16 19.11
CA GLY A 143 6.39 -22.66 20.09
C GLY A 143 7.41 -21.68 19.51
N GLU A 144 7.89 -21.91 18.28
CA GLU A 144 8.79 -21.00 17.57
C GLU A 144 8.11 -19.65 17.28
N ASN A 145 6.80 -19.65 17.02
CA ASN A 145 6.02 -18.42 16.83
C ASN A 145 5.81 -17.60 18.13
N ASN A 146 6.19 -18.13 19.28
CA ASN A 146 6.06 -17.46 20.58
C ASN A 146 7.40 -16.90 21.11
N GLN A 147 8.50 -17.05 20.36
CA GLN A 147 9.83 -16.60 20.79
C GLN A 147 10.38 -15.35 20.08
N ASP A 148 9.72 -14.77 19.07
CA ASP A 148 10.19 -13.48 18.56
C ASP A 148 9.12 -12.59 17.90
N LEU A 149 8.39 -11.85 18.75
CA LEU A 149 7.96 -10.49 18.44
C LEU A 149 8.28 -9.60 19.64
N GLY A 150 9.56 -9.60 20.02
CA GLY A 150 10.16 -8.58 20.87
C GLY A 150 10.24 -7.23 20.16
N VAL A 151 9.14 -6.71 19.61
CA VAL A 151 9.02 -5.29 19.31
C VAL A 151 8.72 -4.60 20.63
N ARG A 152 9.80 -4.27 21.35
CA ARG A 152 9.76 -3.24 22.39
C ARG A 152 9.26 -1.95 21.74
N LEU A 153 8.00 -1.61 21.99
CA LEU A 153 7.54 -0.23 21.89
C LEU A 153 8.22 0.55 23.03
N TYR A 154 9.34 1.20 22.70
CA TYR A 154 9.78 2.43 23.35
C TYR A 154 9.81 3.53 22.30
#